data_AF-A0A7W0VVZ3-F1
#
_entry.id   AF-A0A7W0VVZ3-F1
#
_cell.length_a   1.000
_cell.length_b   1.000
_cell.length_c   1.000
_cell.angle_alpha   90.00
_cell.angle_beta   90.00
_cell.angle_gamma   90.00
#
_symmetry.space_group_name_H-M   'P 1'
#
loop_
_entity.id
_entity.type
_entity.pdbx_description
1 polymer ?
#
loop_
_entity_poly.entity_id
_entity_poly.type
_entity_poly.pdbx_seq_one_letter_code
_entity_poly.pdbx_strand_id
1 'polypeptide(L)'
;CAKRVPKGGTQQARLAMARAWSLRTTADHTREDFELLRSIVEAARFTPGLWMLNRVASIYLDVAQIIRFAIKLPDDYVPTHTKFFDLLENGQPDAACALFTEYLERHDSAIEKHLKVIA
;
A
#
# COMPACT_ATOMS: atom_id res chain seq x y z
N CYS A 1 -6.98 -7.99 11.99
CA CYS A 1 -5.70 -8.54 11.48
C CYS A 1 -4.42 -7.79 11.92
N ALA A 2 -4.49 -6.70 12.71
CA ALA A 2 -3.29 -5.95 13.14
C ALA A 2 -2.74 -6.24 14.55
N LYS A 3 -3.34 -7.16 15.34
CA LYS A 3 -2.87 -7.47 16.72
C LYS A 3 -1.42 -7.97 16.81
N ARG A 4 -0.75 -8.17 15.67
CA ARG A 4 0.58 -8.78 15.56
C ARG A 4 1.70 -7.79 15.28
N VAL A 5 1.40 -6.55 14.89
CA VAL A 5 2.44 -5.54 14.61
C VAL A 5 2.89 -4.94 15.94
N PRO A 6 4.15 -5.12 16.37
CA PRO A 6 4.65 -4.49 17.59
C PRO A 6 4.84 -2.98 17.37
N LYS A 7 4.85 -2.22 18.47
CA LYS A 7 5.23 -0.79 18.44
C LYS A 7 6.63 -0.62 17.82
N GLY A 8 6.78 0.33 16.91
CA GLY A 8 7.99 0.51 16.10
C GLY A 8 8.18 -0.51 14.97
N GLY A 9 7.31 -1.52 14.85
CA GLY A 9 7.39 -2.57 13.83
C GLY A 9 7.16 -2.06 12.40
N THR A 10 6.60 -0.86 12.22
CA THR A 10 6.31 -0.31 10.89
C THR A 10 7.48 0.49 10.28
N GLN A 11 8.64 0.55 10.94
CA GLN A 11 9.76 1.37 10.47
C GLN A 11 10.17 1.08 9.03
N GLN A 12 10.27 -0.20 8.64
CA GLN A 12 10.62 -0.58 7.26
C GLN A 12 9.52 -0.18 6.26
N ALA A 13 8.25 -0.34 6.64
CA ALA A 13 7.12 0.08 5.82
C ALA A 13 7.11 1.61 5.61
N ARG A 14 7.47 2.39 6.63
CA ARG A 14 7.62 3.86 6.52
C ARG A 14 8.76 4.26 5.58
N LEU A 15 9.88 3.57 5.62
CA LEU A 15 10.99 3.79 4.69
C LEU A 15 10.61 3.46 3.25
N ALA A 16 9.93 2.32 3.04
CA ALA A 16 9.41 1.93 1.72
C ALA A 16 8.39 2.95 1.20
N MET A 17 7.45 3.41 2.05
CA MET A 17 6.51 4.48 1.72
C MET A 17 7.23 5.76 1.28
N ALA A 18 8.26 6.19 2.00
CA ALA A 18 9.01 7.40 1.65
C ALA A 18 9.70 7.26 0.29
N ARG A 19 10.31 6.10 0.01
CA ARG A 19 10.89 5.81 -1.30
C ARG A 19 9.83 5.78 -2.39
N ALA A 20 8.73 5.06 -2.20
CA ALA A 20 7.60 5.01 -3.11
C ALA A 20 7.06 6.41 -3.44
N TRP A 21 6.92 7.28 -2.43
CA TRP A 21 6.48 8.66 -2.62
C TRP A 21 7.49 9.52 -3.40
N SER A 22 8.79 9.35 -3.14
CA SER A 22 9.83 10.05 -3.90
C SER A 22 9.85 9.65 -5.38
N LEU A 23 9.47 8.41 -5.67
CA LEU A 23 9.40 7.83 -7.01
C LEU A 23 8.02 7.91 -7.66
N ARG A 24 7.04 8.60 -7.05
CA ARG A 24 5.61 8.58 -7.46
C ARG A 24 5.31 8.94 -8.91
N THR A 25 6.26 9.53 -9.63
CA THR A 25 6.13 9.89 -11.05
C THR A 25 6.88 8.93 -11.98
N THR A 26 7.50 7.87 -11.44
CA THR A 26 8.28 6.87 -12.18
C THR A 26 7.62 5.50 -12.07
N ALA A 27 7.97 4.60 -12.99
CA ALA A 27 7.50 3.22 -12.95
C ALA A 27 8.03 2.44 -11.73
N ASP A 28 9.11 2.90 -11.12
CA ASP A 28 9.72 2.24 -9.95
C ASP A 28 8.89 2.46 -8.66
N HIS A 29 7.95 3.40 -8.65
CA HIS A 29 7.02 3.61 -7.54
C HIS A 29 6.35 2.29 -7.10
N THR A 30 5.79 1.53 -8.04
CA THR A 30 5.05 0.30 -7.76
C THR A 30 5.88 -0.75 -7.04
N ARG A 31 7.19 -0.82 -7.36
CA ARG A 31 8.09 -1.77 -6.70
C ARG A 31 8.25 -1.40 -5.23
N GLU A 32 8.47 -0.12 -4.92
CA GLU A 32 8.60 0.34 -3.54
C GLU A 32 7.27 0.27 -2.76
N ASP A 33 6.14 0.49 -3.44
CA ASP A 33 4.81 0.29 -2.88
C ASP A 33 4.54 -1.19 -2.55
N PHE A 34 4.99 -2.11 -3.39
CA PHE A 34 4.94 -3.54 -3.08
C PHE A 34 5.83 -3.91 -1.87
N GLU A 35 7.02 -3.30 -1.76
CA GLU A 35 7.90 -3.47 -0.58
C GLU A 35 7.29 -2.93 0.71
N LEU A 36 6.48 -1.87 0.63
CA LEU A 36 5.68 -1.38 1.75
C LEU A 36 4.71 -2.48 2.23
N LEU A 37 3.95 -3.10 1.32
CA LEU A 37 3.01 -4.18 1.66
C LEU A 37 3.74 -5.37 2.30
N ARG A 38 4.87 -5.78 1.70
CA ARG A 38 5.72 -6.86 2.21
C ARG A 38 6.22 -6.56 3.63
N SER A 39 6.67 -5.33 3.87
CA SER A 39 7.19 -4.88 5.17
C SER A 39 6.13 -4.91 6.27
N ILE A 40 4.87 -4.57 5.98
CA ILE A 40 3.77 -4.66 6.95
C ILE A 40 3.52 -6.12 7.34
N VAL A 41 3.44 -7.02 6.34
CA VAL A 41 3.16 -8.44 6.58
C VAL A 41 4.30 -9.12 7.34
N GLU A 42 5.54 -8.73 7.05
CA GLU A 42 6.73 -9.15 7.77
C GLU A 42 6.70 -8.67 9.23
N ALA A 43 6.38 -7.40 9.46
CA ALA A 43 6.22 -6.84 10.81
C ALA A 43 5.11 -7.55 11.62
N ALA A 44 4.04 -7.99 10.94
CA ALA A 44 2.97 -8.78 11.53
C ALA A 44 3.35 -10.26 11.76
N ARG A 45 4.57 -10.69 11.40
CA ARG A 45 5.08 -12.06 11.48
C ARG A 45 4.13 -13.07 10.85
N PHE A 46 3.49 -12.69 9.74
CA PHE A 46 2.51 -13.52 9.06
C PHE A 46 3.11 -14.16 7.80
N THR A 47 3.90 -15.21 7.99
CA THR A 47 4.61 -15.92 6.91
C THR A 47 3.70 -16.37 5.75
N PRO A 48 2.48 -16.91 5.98
CA PRO A 48 1.57 -17.22 4.88
C PRO A 48 1.21 -16.01 4.01
N GLY A 49 1.12 -14.81 4.61
CA GLY A 49 0.90 -13.57 3.86
C GLY A 49 2.08 -13.22 2.96
N LEU A 50 3.31 -13.46 3.41
CA LEU A 50 4.51 -13.24 2.57
C LEU A 50 4.53 -14.19 1.38
N TRP A 51 4.17 -15.45 1.57
CA TRP A 51 4.06 -16.41 0.46
C TRP A 51 3.01 -15.97 -0.56
N MET A 52 1.86 -15.50 -0.07
CA MET A 52 0.80 -14.97 -0.92
C MET A 52 1.28 -13.76 -1.72
N LEU A 53 1.91 -12.78 -1.07
CA LEU A 53 2.47 -11.60 -1.74
C LEU A 53 3.49 -12.00 -2.80
N ASN A 54 4.45 -12.86 -2.47
CA ASN A 54 5.45 -13.32 -3.42
C ASN A 54 4.83 -14.04 -4.63
N ARG A 55 3.74 -14.79 -4.42
CA ARG A 55 3.03 -15.49 -5.50
C ARG A 55 2.34 -14.53 -6.46
N VAL A 56 1.80 -13.41 -5.97
CA VAL A 56 1.08 -12.42 -6.78
C VAL A 56 1.97 -11.29 -7.30
N ALA A 57 3.23 -11.21 -6.85
CA ALA A 57 4.13 -10.09 -7.14
C ALA A 57 4.26 -9.80 -8.65
N SER A 58 4.46 -10.82 -9.49
CA SER A 58 4.57 -10.63 -10.94
C SER A 58 3.31 -10.00 -11.52
N ILE A 59 2.14 -10.55 -11.19
CA ILE A 59 0.84 -10.07 -11.70
C ILE A 59 0.58 -8.64 -11.21
N TYR A 60 0.89 -8.35 -9.94
CA TYR A 60 0.75 -7.01 -9.37
C TYR A 60 1.58 -5.98 -10.15
N LEU A 61 2.86 -6.27 -10.38
CA LEU A 61 3.77 -5.39 -11.10
C LEU A 61 3.39 -5.22 -12.57
N ASP A 62 2.96 -6.31 -13.24
CA ASP A 62 2.52 -6.28 -14.63
C ASP A 62 1.25 -5.43 -14.79
N VAL A 63 0.24 -5.63 -13.92
CA VAL A 63 -1.00 -4.85 -13.93
C VAL A 63 -0.69 -3.37 -13.69
N ALA A 64 0.08 -3.05 -12.66
CA ALA A 64 0.43 -1.67 -12.35
C ALA A 64 1.16 -0.98 -13.51
N GLN A 65 1.99 -1.70 -14.26
CA GLN A 65 2.64 -1.17 -15.45
C GLN A 65 1.64 -0.90 -16.59
N ILE A 66 0.66 -1.78 -16.78
CA ILE A 66 -0.40 -1.63 -17.78
C ILE A 66 -1.25 -0.39 -17.48
N ILE A 67 -1.66 -0.20 -16.24
CA ILE A 67 -2.56 0.90 -15.84
C ILE A 67 -1.82 2.14 -15.31
N ARG A 68 -0.50 2.24 -15.47
CA ARG A 68 0.34 3.31 -14.89
C ARG A 68 -0.12 4.73 -15.25
N PHE A 69 -0.73 4.91 -16.41
CA PHE A 69 -1.24 6.21 -16.87
C PHE A 69 -2.53 6.62 -16.15
N ALA A 70 -3.27 5.65 -15.62
CA ALA A 70 -4.50 5.87 -14.84
C ALA A 70 -4.21 5.93 -13.34
N ILE A 71 -3.07 5.42 -12.88
CA ILE A 71 -2.63 5.51 -11.48
C ILE A 71 -2.07 6.91 -11.23
N LYS A 72 -2.90 7.77 -10.61
CA LYS A 72 -2.44 8.98 -9.94
C LYS A 72 -2.59 8.78 -8.45
N LEU A 73 -1.47 8.78 -7.73
CA LEU A 73 -1.50 8.69 -6.27
C LEU A 73 -2.29 9.87 -5.68
N PRO A 74 -3.22 9.60 -4.74
CA PRO A 74 -3.89 10.65 -3.98
C PRO A 74 -2.92 11.55 -3.21
N ASP A 75 -3.25 12.84 -3.10
CA ASP A 75 -2.41 13.81 -2.36
C ASP A 75 -2.28 13.46 -0.87
N ASP A 76 -3.26 12.72 -0.33
CA ASP A 76 -3.28 12.21 1.04
C ASP A 76 -2.56 10.85 1.21
N TYR A 77 -1.80 10.37 0.21
CA TYR A 77 -1.04 9.12 0.28
C TYR A 77 -0.16 9.04 1.54
N VAL A 78 0.72 10.02 1.76
CA VAL A 78 1.66 10.01 2.90
C VAL A 78 0.92 10.17 4.24
N PRO A 79 0.01 11.16 4.42
CA PRO A 79 -0.77 11.27 5.66
C PRO A 79 -1.58 10.02 6.01
N THR A 80 -2.23 9.40 5.02
CA THR A 80 -3.07 8.21 5.22
C THR A 80 -2.24 7.01 5.66
N HIS A 81 -1.13 6.71 4.96
CA HIS A 81 -0.25 5.61 5.34
C HIS A 81 0.40 5.85 6.70
N THR A 82 0.80 7.08 7.01
CA THR A 82 1.35 7.45 8.33
C THR A 82 0.34 7.13 9.44
N LYS A 83 -0.90 7.61 9.30
CA LYS A 83 -1.97 7.34 10.26
C LYS A 83 -2.29 5.84 10.34
N PHE A 84 -2.32 5.15 9.20
CA PHE A 84 -2.52 3.70 9.16
C PHE A 84 -1.46 2.96 9.99
N PHE A 85 -0.17 3.29 9.81
CA PHE A 85 0.91 2.70 10.59
C PHE A 85 0.77 3.00 12.09
N ASP A 86 0.40 4.23 12.46
CA ASP A 86 0.17 4.59 13.87
C ASP A 86 -0.97 3.75 14.48
N LEU A 87 -2.07 3.54 13.74
CA LEU A 87 -3.19 2.71 14.18
C LEU A 87 -2.77 1.23 14.36
N LEU A 88 -1.94 0.70 13.45
CA LEU A 88 -1.40 -0.67 13.59
C LEU A 88 -0.55 -0.80 14.86
N GLU A 89 0.38 0.13 15.09
CA GLU A 89 1.29 0.10 16.24
C GLU A 89 0.60 0.36 17.58
N ASN A 90 -0.50 1.11 17.57
CA ASN A 90 -1.34 1.33 18.75
C ASN A 90 -2.36 0.20 19.00
N GLY A 91 -2.31 -0.88 18.22
CA GLY A 91 -3.19 -2.03 18.41
C GLY A 91 -4.66 -1.73 18.07
N GLN A 92 -4.90 -0.83 17.11
CA GLN A 92 -6.23 -0.42 16.64
C GLN A 92 -6.52 -0.99 15.24
N PRO A 93 -6.61 -2.33 15.08
CA PRO A 93 -6.75 -3.00 13.78
C PRO A 93 -7.97 -2.56 13.00
N ASP A 94 -9.10 -2.38 13.67
CA ASP A 94 -10.39 -2.15 13.00
C ASP A 94 -10.43 -0.72 12.44
N ALA A 95 -9.89 0.24 13.19
CA ALA A 95 -9.69 1.61 12.72
C ALA A 95 -8.68 1.67 11.56
N ALA A 96 -7.59 0.90 11.63
CA ALA A 96 -6.62 0.81 10.54
C ALA A 96 -7.26 0.24 9.27
N CYS A 97 -8.02 -0.84 9.39
CA CYS A 97 -8.76 -1.43 8.28
C CYS A 97 -9.79 -0.45 7.69
N ALA A 98 -10.60 0.19 8.52
CA ALA A 98 -11.60 1.16 8.06
C ALA A 98 -10.96 2.33 7.28
N LEU A 99 -9.87 2.91 7.81
CA LEU A 99 -9.13 3.98 7.16
C LEU A 99 -8.60 3.55 5.78
N PHE A 100 -8.00 2.36 5.71
CA PHE A 100 -7.37 1.91 4.47
C PHE A 100 -8.40 1.44 3.44
N THR A 101 -9.53 0.86 3.86
CA THR A 101 -10.67 0.55 2.99
C THR A 101 -11.19 1.83 2.33
N GLU A 102 -11.45 2.89 3.10
CA GLU A 102 -11.94 4.16 2.57
C GLU A 102 -10.95 4.78 1.57
N TYR A 103 -9.65 4.72 1.87
CA TYR A 103 -8.60 5.17 0.97
C TYR A 103 -8.58 4.39 -0.35
N LEU A 104 -8.65 3.06 -0.29
CA LEU A 104 -8.65 2.20 -1.48
C LEU A 104 -9.90 2.44 -2.33
N GLU A 105 -11.08 2.56 -1.73
CA GLU A 105 -12.32 2.86 -2.46
C GLU A 105 -12.25 4.19 -3.22
N ARG A 106 -11.66 5.24 -2.62
CA ARG A 106 -11.42 6.51 -3.30
C ARG A 106 -10.43 6.37 -4.46
N HIS A 107 -9.35 5.61 -4.24
CA HIS A 107 -8.32 5.40 -5.25
C HIS A 107 -8.85 4.59 -6.44
N ASP A 108 -9.57 3.50 -6.17
CA ASP A 108 -10.22 2.65 -7.18
C ASP A 108 -11.23 3.46 -8.00
N SER A 109 -12.06 4.27 -7.33
CA SER A 109 -13.01 5.16 -8.00
C SER A 109 -12.32 6.17 -8.93
N ALA A 110 -11.13 6.65 -8.57
CA ALA A 110 -10.35 7.57 -9.40
C ALA A 110 -9.74 6.86 -10.62
N ILE A 111 -9.19 5.65 -10.41
CA ILE A 111 -8.65 4.80 -11.49
C ILE A 111 -9.75 4.44 -12.48
N GLU A 112 -10.92 3.99 -12.00
CA GLU A 112 -12.05 3.60 -12.84
C GLU A 112 -12.52 4.77 -13.73
N LYS A 113 -12.64 5.98 -13.14
CA LYS A 113 -12.98 7.19 -13.91
C LYS A 113 -11.97 7.46 -15.01
N HIS A 114 -10.68 7.27 -14.76
CA HIS A 114 -9.63 7.49 -15.75
C HIS A 114 -9.66 6.44 -16.87
N LEU A 115 -9.86 5.17 -16.53
CA LEU A 115 -9.94 4.08 -17.50
C LEU A 115 -11.15 4.21 -18.43
N LYS A 116 -12.30 4.65 -17.91
CA LYS A 116 -13.52 4.90 -18.71
C LYS A 116 -13.39 6.03 -19.73
N VAL A 117 -12.43 6.93 -19.57
CA VAL A 117 -12.20 8.03 -20.53
C VAL A 117 -11.39 7.57 -21.75
N ILE A 118 -10.70 6.43 -21.65
CA ILE A 118 -9.76 5.93 -22.67
C ILE A 118 -10.33 4.71 -23.42
N ALA A 119 -11.42 4.11 -22.93
CA ALA A 119 -12.17 3.03 -23.56
C ALA A 119 -13.31 3.57 -24.45
#